data_AF-A0AAV9R0S9-F1
#
_entry.id   AF-A0AAV9R0S9-F1
#
_cell.length_a   1.000
_cell.length_b   1.000
_cell.length_c   1.000
_cell.angle_alpha   90.00
_cell.angle_beta   90.00
_cell.angle_gamma   90.00
#
_symmetry.space_group_name_H-M   'P 1'
#
loop_
_entity.id
_entity.type
_entity.pdbx_description
1 polymer ?
#
loop_
_entity_poly.entity_id
_entity_poly.type
_entity_poly.pdbx_seq_one_letter_code
_entity_poly.pdbx_strand_id
1 'polypeptide(L)'
;MSRWNNMESSNANTSQENPRVLITGGLGQLGVGLAQMLRNQYGPESVILSDIKKPPSHVYASGPFVYADVLDYKHLRELIVNNRITWLVHYSALLSAVGEANVALARKINITGLHNVLDLALENCLRLFVPSTIGAFGPSSPRDPAPDLCVQRPRTIYGVSKVHGELMGEVSNSSNF
;
A
#
# COMPACT_ATOMS: atom_id res chain seq x y z
N MET A 1 21.01 -56.99 -15.43
CA MET A 1 19.96 -56.23 -16.17
C MET A 1 18.96 -55.74 -15.12
N SER A 2 19.25 -54.63 -14.44
CA SER A 2 18.96 -53.24 -14.87
C SER A 2 17.47 -52.90 -14.79
N ARG A 3 17.06 -52.22 -13.70
CA ARG A 3 16.04 -51.15 -13.67
C ARG A 3 15.69 -50.76 -12.23
N TRP A 4 16.68 -50.23 -11.51
CA TRP A 4 16.44 -49.42 -10.31
C TRP A 4 17.45 -48.28 -10.36
N ASN A 5 17.15 -47.27 -11.17
CA ASN A 5 17.82 -45.97 -11.14
C ASN A 5 16.79 -44.91 -11.53
N ASN A 6 16.74 -43.86 -10.71
CA ASN A 6 16.24 -42.53 -10.99
C ASN A 6 14.72 -42.36 -11.06
N MET A 7 14.09 -42.28 -9.89
CA MET A 7 13.13 -41.21 -9.65
C MET A 7 13.87 -40.16 -8.83
N GLU A 8 14.46 -39.20 -9.54
CA GLU A 8 14.85 -37.93 -8.96
C GLU A 8 13.61 -37.32 -8.30
N SER A 9 13.61 -37.25 -6.98
CA SER A 9 12.77 -36.31 -6.26
C SER A 9 13.24 -34.92 -6.69
N SER A 10 12.59 -34.36 -7.71
CA SER A 10 12.72 -32.96 -8.04
C SER A 10 12.24 -32.18 -6.83
N ASN A 11 13.18 -31.81 -5.96
CA ASN A 11 13.00 -30.70 -5.02
C ASN A 11 12.76 -29.48 -5.90
N ALA A 12 11.49 -29.22 -6.21
CA ALA A 12 11.04 -27.91 -6.65
C ALA A 12 11.19 -26.98 -5.44
N ASN A 13 12.44 -26.64 -5.15
CA ASN A 13 12.78 -25.49 -4.35
C ASN A 13 12.41 -24.30 -5.23
N THR A 14 11.11 -23.98 -5.29
CA THR A 14 10.66 -22.73 -5.88
C THR A 14 11.27 -21.65 -5.00
N SER A 15 12.43 -21.14 -5.41
CA SER A 15 13.00 -19.93 -4.84
C SER A 15 11.95 -18.85 -5.07
N GLN A 16 11.11 -18.61 -4.07
CA GLN A 16 10.11 -17.57 -4.15
C GLN A 16 10.89 -16.27 -4.33
N GLU A 17 10.79 -15.67 -5.51
CA GLU A 17 11.50 -14.43 -5.80
C GLU A 17 11.13 -13.38 -4.76
N ASN A 18 12.14 -12.67 -4.25
CA ASN A 18 11.93 -11.62 -3.27
C ASN A 18 10.95 -10.58 -3.83
N PRO A 19 10.01 -10.07 -3.01
CA PRO A 19 9.04 -9.09 -3.47
C PRO A 19 9.74 -7.79 -3.93
N ARG A 20 9.18 -7.16 -4.96
CA ARG A 20 9.53 -5.79 -5.38
C ARG A 20 8.46 -4.87 -4.81
N VAL A 21 8.84 -4.08 -3.82
CA VAL A 21 7.91 -3.29 -3.00
C VAL A 21 7.95 -1.83 -3.43
N LEU A 22 6.79 -1.25 -3.71
CA LEU A 22 6.60 0.20 -3.82
C LEU A 22 5.87 0.69 -2.57
N ILE A 23 6.39 1.72 -1.92
CA ILE A 23 5.74 2.37 -0.76
C ILE A 23 5.42 3.82 -1.12
N THR A 24 4.14 4.16 -1.32
CA THR A 24 3.72 5.55 -1.59
C THR A 24 3.47 6.31 -0.30
N GLY A 25 3.76 7.62 -0.27
CA GLY A 25 3.66 8.41 0.98
C GLY A 25 4.75 8.04 1.98
N GLY A 26 5.88 7.59 1.45
CA GLY A 26 6.97 6.96 2.18
C GLY A 26 7.73 7.89 3.12
N LEU A 27 7.58 9.20 2.98
CA LEU A 27 8.22 10.18 3.88
C LEU A 27 7.34 10.55 5.08
N GLY A 28 6.18 9.91 5.22
CA GLY A 28 5.39 9.95 6.47
C GLY A 28 6.08 9.21 7.62
N GLN A 29 5.47 9.27 8.81
CA GLN A 29 6.04 8.73 10.05
C GLN A 29 6.37 7.22 9.99
N LEU A 30 5.64 6.44 9.18
CA LEU A 30 5.77 4.98 9.12
C LEU A 30 6.59 4.49 7.92
N GLY A 31 6.68 5.29 6.84
CA GLY A 31 7.19 4.81 5.55
C GLY A 31 8.68 4.49 5.57
N VAL A 32 9.51 5.38 6.13
CA VAL A 32 10.97 5.19 6.20
C VAL A 32 11.32 3.97 7.06
N GLY A 33 10.67 3.79 8.20
CA GLY A 33 10.90 2.64 9.08
C GLY A 33 10.52 1.32 8.42
N LEU A 34 9.36 1.27 7.73
CA LEU A 34 8.97 0.08 6.97
C LEU A 34 9.95 -0.21 5.83
N ALA A 35 10.39 0.83 5.10
CA ALA A 35 11.36 0.67 4.02
C ALA A 35 12.67 0.08 4.53
N GLN A 36 13.20 0.58 5.65
CA GLN A 36 14.41 0.05 6.27
C GLN A 36 14.25 -1.42 6.66
N MET A 37 13.13 -1.78 7.31
CA MET A 37 12.84 -3.15 7.71
C MET A 37 12.80 -4.10 6.49
N LEU A 38 12.06 -3.74 5.45
CA LEU A 38 11.92 -4.55 4.24
C LEU A 38 13.23 -4.63 3.44
N ARG A 39 14.02 -3.55 3.38
CA ARG A 39 15.34 -3.56 2.74
C ARG A 39 16.34 -4.45 3.46
N ASN A 40 16.31 -4.48 4.79
CA ASN A 40 17.13 -5.40 5.57
C ASN A 40 16.74 -6.86 5.32
N GLN A 41 15.46 -7.13 5.05
CA GLN A 41 14.94 -8.48 4.84
C GLN A 41 15.12 -8.98 3.39
N TYR A 42 14.84 -8.14 2.39
CA TYR A 42 14.77 -8.54 0.98
C TYR A 42 15.84 -7.91 0.08
N GLY A 43 16.68 -7.03 0.64
CA GLY A 43 17.78 -6.33 -0.02
C GLY A 43 17.49 -4.84 -0.28
N PRO A 44 18.51 -3.97 -0.32
CA PRO A 44 18.33 -2.50 -0.43
C PRO A 44 17.56 -2.08 -1.70
N GLU A 45 17.78 -2.78 -2.81
CA GLU A 45 17.14 -2.48 -4.10
C GLU A 45 15.71 -3.02 -4.21
N SER A 46 15.25 -3.86 -3.27
CA SER A 46 13.93 -4.50 -3.33
C SER A 46 12.77 -3.54 -3.02
N VAL A 47 13.07 -2.41 -2.37
CA VAL A 47 12.07 -1.43 -1.92
C VAL A 47 12.31 -0.07 -2.55
N ILE A 48 11.33 0.40 -3.30
CA ILE A 48 11.27 1.75 -3.83
C ILE A 48 10.35 2.57 -2.94
N LEU A 49 10.92 3.61 -2.32
CA LEU A 49 10.16 4.57 -1.53
C LEU A 49 9.67 5.70 -2.45
N SER A 50 8.44 6.19 -2.27
CA SER A 50 7.95 7.32 -3.06
C SER A 50 7.13 8.32 -2.26
N ASP A 51 7.24 9.59 -2.63
CA ASP A 51 6.49 10.69 -2.04
C ASP A 51 6.44 11.88 -3.01
N ILE A 52 5.58 12.87 -2.72
CA ILE A 52 5.54 14.14 -3.44
C ILE A 52 6.56 15.15 -2.89
N LYS A 53 7.18 14.85 -1.76
CA LYS A 53 8.22 15.68 -1.13
C LYS A 53 9.62 15.19 -1.50
N LYS A 54 10.58 16.12 -1.52
CA LYS A 54 12.00 15.78 -1.63
C LYS A 54 12.46 15.04 -0.36
N PRO A 55 13.11 13.87 -0.48
CA PRO A 55 13.59 13.13 0.69
C PRO A 55 14.78 13.86 1.34
N PRO A 56 14.92 13.78 2.68
CA PRO A 56 16.18 14.13 3.35
C PRO A 56 17.34 13.28 2.81
N SER A 57 18.56 13.82 2.83
CA SER A 57 19.73 13.15 2.26
C SER A 57 19.98 11.75 2.81
N HIS A 58 19.73 11.52 4.11
CA HIS A 58 19.91 10.21 4.74
C HIS A 58 18.88 9.18 4.25
N VAL A 59 17.65 9.59 3.92
CA VAL A 59 16.63 8.70 3.36
C VAL A 59 16.98 8.37 1.91
N TYR A 60 17.40 9.37 1.13
CA TYR A 60 17.81 9.15 -0.26
C TYR A 60 19.03 8.22 -0.38
N ALA A 61 19.99 8.36 0.53
CA ALA A 61 21.17 7.49 0.57
C ALA A 61 20.85 6.04 1.01
N SER A 62 19.68 5.79 1.62
CA SER A 62 19.31 4.47 2.16
C SER A 62 18.77 3.49 1.12
N GLY A 63 18.58 3.91 -0.13
CA GLY A 63 18.12 3.07 -1.23
C GLY A 63 17.17 3.80 -2.20
N PRO A 64 16.57 3.08 -3.16
CA PRO A 64 15.79 3.69 -4.23
C PRO A 64 14.66 4.60 -3.74
N PHE A 65 14.59 5.79 -4.31
CA PHE A 65 13.53 6.75 -4.07
C PHE A 65 13.03 7.33 -5.39
N VAL A 66 11.72 7.54 -5.52
CA VAL A 66 11.13 8.18 -6.69
C VAL A 66 10.05 9.18 -6.28
N TYR A 67 9.96 10.29 -7.01
CA TYR A 67 8.80 11.18 -6.87
C TYR A 67 7.56 10.49 -7.43
N ALA A 68 6.46 10.48 -6.67
CA ALA A 68 5.18 9.99 -7.16
C ALA A 68 4.01 10.72 -6.50
N ASP A 69 3.14 11.31 -7.31
CA ASP A 69 1.81 11.78 -6.87
C ASP A 69 0.79 10.67 -7.15
N VAL A 70 0.02 10.29 -6.13
CA VAL A 70 -1.01 9.26 -6.25
C VAL A 70 -2.18 9.67 -7.13
N LEU A 71 -2.26 10.94 -7.48
CA LEU A 71 -3.22 11.48 -8.45
C LEU A 71 -2.75 11.36 -9.90
N ASP A 72 -1.46 11.12 -10.12
CA ASP A 72 -0.90 10.87 -11.46
C ASP A 72 -0.92 9.36 -11.76
N TYR A 73 -2.08 8.91 -12.24
CA TYR A 73 -2.32 7.51 -12.58
C TYR A 73 -1.30 6.96 -13.60
N LYS A 74 -0.94 7.77 -14.61
CA LYS A 74 -0.04 7.33 -15.69
C LYS A 74 1.37 7.11 -15.16
N HIS A 75 1.88 8.08 -14.41
CA HIS A 75 3.20 7.98 -13.80
C HIS A 75 3.27 6.81 -12.81
N LEU A 76 2.25 6.60 -11.97
CA LEU A 76 2.17 5.43 -11.09
C LEU A 76 2.20 4.11 -11.87
N ARG A 77 1.44 4.00 -12.97
CA ARG A 77 1.44 2.82 -13.84
C ARG A 77 2.84 2.55 -14.40
N GLU A 78 3.50 3.57 -14.94
CA GLU A 78 4.86 3.45 -15.47
C GLU A 78 5.85 2.97 -14.40
N LEU A 79 5.77 3.53 -13.18
CA LEU A 79 6.60 3.09 -12.06
C LEU A 79 6.37 1.63 -11.71
N ILE A 80 5.11 1.18 -11.65
CA ILE A 80 4.75 -0.20 -11.30
C ILE A 80 5.30 -1.17 -12.36
N VAL A 81 5.04 -0.90 -13.63
CA VAL A 81 5.42 -1.79 -14.74
C VAL A 81 6.94 -1.83 -14.92
N ASN A 82 7.60 -0.67 -14.97
CA ASN A 82 9.04 -0.59 -15.25
C ASN A 82 9.89 -1.21 -14.13
N ASN A 83 9.41 -1.16 -12.88
CA ASN A 83 10.13 -1.71 -11.73
C ASN A 83 9.68 -3.11 -11.32
N ARG A 84 8.74 -3.71 -12.08
CA ARG A 84 8.14 -5.03 -11.82
C ARG A 84 7.64 -5.14 -10.38
N ILE A 85 6.91 -4.14 -9.92
CA ILE A 85 6.37 -4.11 -8.56
C ILE A 85 5.43 -5.31 -8.38
N THR A 86 5.54 -5.99 -7.25
CA THR A 86 4.64 -7.09 -6.87
C THR A 86 3.88 -6.77 -5.59
N TRP A 87 4.45 -5.93 -4.71
CA TRP A 87 3.81 -5.48 -3.48
C TRP A 87 3.69 -3.96 -3.48
N LEU A 88 2.51 -3.44 -3.19
CA LEU A 88 2.24 -2.02 -3.08
C LEU A 88 1.75 -1.70 -1.68
N VAL A 89 2.46 -0.81 -0.99
CA VAL A 89 2.08 -0.27 0.31
C VAL A 89 1.66 1.18 0.11
N HIS A 90 0.39 1.49 0.33
CA HIS A 90 -0.16 2.82 0.06
C HIS A 90 -0.33 3.63 1.36
N TYR A 91 0.67 4.45 1.71
CA TYR A 91 0.63 5.31 2.90
C TYR A 91 0.25 6.77 2.57
N SER A 92 0.16 7.14 1.30
CA SER A 92 -0.24 8.49 0.90
C SER A 92 -1.65 8.82 1.39
N ALA A 93 -1.76 9.77 2.32
CA ALA A 93 -3.04 10.27 2.80
C ALA A 93 -2.90 11.68 3.38
N LEU A 94 -4.00 12.43 3.36
CA LEU A 94 -4.18 13.67 4.12
C LEU A 94 -5.00 13.37 5.38
N LEU A 95 -4.35 13.49 6.55
CA LEU A 95 -4.92 13.14 7.86
C LEU A 95 -5.95 14.18 8.34
N SER A 96 -6.78 13.81 9.32
CA SER A 96 -7.93 14.60 9.79
C SER A 96 -7.65 16.09 9.99
N ALA A 97 -6.62 16.46 10.77
CA ALA A 97 -6.38 17.86 11.13
C ALA A 97 -6.20 18.78 9.91
N VAL A 98 -5.48 18.30 8.89
CA VAL A 98 -5.27 19.05 7.63
C VAL A 98 -6.44 18.83 6.67
N GLY A 99 -7.04 17.64 6.70
CA GLY A 99 -8.15 17.27 5.84
C GLY A 99 -9.42 18.07 6.10
N GLU A 100 -9.75 18.35 7.36
CA GLU A 100 -10.92 19.19 7.68
C GLU A 100 -10.76 20.64 7.21
N ALA A 101 -9.52 21.16 7.23
CA ALA A 101 -9.23 22.49 6.70
C ALA A 101 -9.31 22.55 5.16
N ASN A 102 -9.16 21.42 4.47
CA ASN A 102 -9.26 21.34 3.01
C ASN A 102 -9.89 20.01 2.56
N VAL A 103 -11.21 19.92 2.74
CA VAL A 103 -12.01 18.72 2.43
C VAL A 103 -11.89 18.31 0.96
N ALA A 104 -11.83 19.29 0.04
CA ALA A 104 -11.70 19.01 -1.39
C ALA A 104 -10.39 18.30 -1.71
N LEU A 105 -9.28 18.77 -1.14
CA LEU A 105 -7.97 18.13 -1.30
C LEU A 105 -7.92 16.76 -0.61
N ALA A 106 -8.47 16.65 0.60
CA ALA A 106 -8.54 15.38 1.33
C ALA A 106 -9.30 14.31 0.53
N ARG A 107 -10.45 14.68 -0.05
CA ARG A 107 -11.22 13.79 -0.92
C ARG A 107 -10.42 13.38 -2.16
N LYS A 108 -9.77 14.34 -2.82
CA LYS A 108 -8.97 14.05 -4.01
C LYS A 108 -7.87 13.03 -3.68
N ILE A 109 -7.06 13.30 -2.66
CA ILE A 109 -5.94 12.42 -2.28
C ILE A 109 -6.46 11.07 -1.76
N ASN A 110 -7.34 11.06 -0.76
CA ASN A 110 -7.67 9.84 -0.03
C ASN A 110 -8.67 8.95 -0.77
N ILE A 111 -9.54 9.51 -1.63
CA ILE A 111 -10.53 8.73 -2.39
C ILE A 111 -10.04 8.50 -3.82
N THR A 112 -9.76 9.56 -4.58
CA THR A 112 -9.32 9.40 -5.97
C THR A 112 -7.93 8.76 -6.06
N GLY A 113 -7.00 9.14 -5.18
CA GLY A 113 -5.69 8.47 -5.09
C GLY A 113 -5.81 7.00 -4.73
N LEU A 114 -6.76 6.63 -3.86
CA LEU A 114 -7.03 5.23 -3.55
C LEU A 114 -7.60 4.47 -4.76
N HIS A 115 -8.55 5.06 -5.49
CA HIS A 115 -9.10 4.45 -6.71
C HIS A 115 -7.99 4.12 -7.72
N ASN A 116 -7.09 5.08 -7.97
CA ASN A 116 -5.93 4.85 -8.83
C ASN A 116 -5.09 3.65 -8.38
N VAL A 117 -4.82 3.56 -7.08
CA VAL A 117 -4.01 2.48 -6.49
C VAL A 117 -4.73 1.13 -6.56
N LEU A 118 -6.04 1.08 -6.32
CA LEU A 118 -6.84 -0.14 -6.43
C LEU A 118 -6.87 -0.65 -7.87
N ASP A 119 -7.15 0.23 -8.84
CA ASP A 119 -7.21 -0.13 -10.25
C ASP A 119 -5.85 -0.66 -10.73
N LEU A 120 -4.75 0.03 -10.38
CA LEU A 120 -3.40 -0.42 -10.73
C LEU A 120 -3.02 -1.74 -10.04
N ALA A 121 -3.47 -1.96 -8.81
CA ALA A 121 -3.24 -3.22 -8.12
C ALA A 121 -3.96 -4.38 -8.81
N LEU A 122 -5.22 -4.18 -9.23
CA LEU A 122 -5.99 -5.18 -9.97
C LEU A 122 -5.39 -5.46 -11.35
N GLU A 123 -5.07 -4.43 -12.12
CA GLU A 123 -4.49 -4.54 -13.46
C GLU A 123 -3.15 -5.30 -13.49
N ASN A 124 -2.36 -5.18 -12.43
CA ASN A 124 -1.01 -5.72 -12.35
C ASN A 124 -0.88 -6.88 -11.34
N CYS A 125 -2.00 -7.40 -10.82
CA CYS A 125 -2.04 -8.48 -9.83
C CYS A 125 -1.14 -8.23 -8.60
N LEU A 126 -1.14 -7.00 -8.09
CA LEU A 126 -0.30 -6.59 -6.96
C LEU A 126 -0.89 -7.03 -5.63
N ARG A 127 -0.02 -7.43 -4.70
CA ARG A 127 -0.40 -7.49 -3.28
C ARG A 127 -0.46 -6.07 -2.74
N LEU A 128 -1.66 -5.58 -2.46
CA LEU A 128 -1.89 -4.23 -1.97
C LEU A 128 -2.12 -4.20 -0.45
N PHE A 129 -1.43 -3.30 0.25
CA PHE A 129 -1.69 -2.95 1.64
C PHE A 129 -2.09 -1.49 1.75
N VAL A 130 -3.28 -1.23 2.31
CA VAL A 130 -3.78 0.11 2.62
C VAL A 130 -4.11 0.16 4.11
N PRO A 131 -3.42 0.97 4.93
CA PRO A 131 -3.74 1.09 6.34
C PRO A 131 -5.04 1.88 6.53
N SER A 132 -5.89 1.39 7.43
CA SER A 132 -6.98 2.18 7.99
C SER A 132 -6.55 2.90 9.29
N THR A 133 -7.50 3.28 10.13
CA THR A 133 -7.30 4.11 11.31
C THR A 133 -8.45 4.00 12.29
N ILE A 134 -8.19 4.21 13.59
CA ILE A 134 -9.25 4.39 14.60
C ILE A 134 -10.19 5.56 14.26
N GLY A 135 -9.75 6.52 13.42
CA GLY A 135 -10.59 7.59 12.91
C GLY A 135 -11.72 7.14 11.96
N ALA A 136 -11.74 5.88 11.52
CA ALA A 136 -12.85 5.28 10.78
C ALA A 136 -14.09 5.04 11.67
N PHE A 137 -13.91 5.00 12.99
CA PHE A 137 -15.01 4.92 13.95
C PHE A 137 -15.62 6.30 14.24
N GLY A 138 -16.87 6.29 14.71
CA GLY A 138 -17.63 7.49 15.05
C GLY A 138 -18.22 7.45 16.46
N PRO A 139 -18.95 8.51 16.88
CA PRO A 139 -19.62 8.53 18.18
C PRO A 139 -20.67 7.42 18.37
N SER A 140 -21.20 6.86 17.28
CA SER A 140 -22.16 5.75 17.31
C SER A 140 -21.51 4.37 17.22
N SER A 141 -20.19 4.29 17.10
CA SER A 141 -19.46 3.01 17.13
C SER A 141 -19.37 2.51 18.59
N PRO A 142 -19.43 1.19 18.83
CA PRO A 142 -19.13 0.62 20.14
C PRO A 142 -17.75 1.09 20.63
N ARG A 143 -17.66 1.34 21.93
CA ARG A 143 -16.41 1.69 22.62
C ARG A 143 -16.19 0.63 23.70
N ASP A 144 -14.96 0.19 23.87
CA ASP A 144 -14.51 -0.71 24.95
C ASP A 144 -15.11 -2.14 24.94
N PRO A 145 -14.66 -3.01 23.99
CA PRO A 145 -13.80 -2.68 22.86
C PRO A 145 -14.62 -2.17 21.66
N ALA A 146 -13.94 -1.53 20.71
CA ALA A 146 -14.47 -1.39 19.35
C ALA A 146 -14.20 -2.71 18.62
N PRO A 147 -15.22 -3.53 18.29
CA PRO A 147 -15.02 -4.78 17.56
C PRO A 147 -14.75 -4.51 16.07
N ASP A 148 -14.11 -5.46 15.39
CA ASP A 148 -13.74 -5.33 13.96
C ASP A 148 -14.96 -5.06 13.06
N LEU A 149 -16.09 -5.75 13.30
CA LEU A 149 -17.35 -5.53 12.60
C LEU A 149 -18.31 -4.73 13.48
N CYS A 150 -18.52 -3.45 13.13
CA CYS A 150 -19.41 -2.57 13.88
C CYS A 150 -19.92 -1.40 13.04
N VAL A 151 -20.81 -0.59 13.62
CA VAL A 151 -21.27 0.64 12.96
C VAL A 151 -20.10 1.62 12.84
N GLN A 152 -19.77 2.03 11.62
CA GLN A 152 -18.80 3.10 11.34
C GLN A 152 -19.52 4.33 10.80
N ARG A 153 -19.60 5.39 11.61
CA ARG A 153 -20.13 6.71 11.22
C ARG A 153 -19.21 7.84 11.67
N PRO A 154 -17.98 7.90 11.13
CA PRO A 154 -17.03 8.94 11.49
C PRO A 154 -17.57 10.32 11.09
N ARG A 155 -17.15 11.36 11.82
CA ARG A 155 -17.56 12.76 11.58
C ARG A 155 -16.45 13.62 10.96
N THR A 156 -15.47 12.98 10.34
CA THR A 156 -14.30 13.62 9.70
C THR A 156 -14.19 13.15 8.26
N ILE A 157 -13.71 14.00 7.35
CA ILE A 157 -13.47 13.61 5.95
C ILE A 157 -12.42 12.50 5.87
N TYR A 158 -11.40 12.56 6.73
CA TYR A 158 -10.37 11.51 6.80
C TYR A 158 -10.99 10.18 7.21
N GLY A 159 -11.80 10.15 8.28
CA GLY A 159 -12.48 8.95 8.72
C GLY A 159 -13.43 8.38 7.66
N VAL A 160 -14.25 9.23 7.03
CA VAL A 160 -15.14 8.82 5.93
C VAL A 160 -14.35 8.19 4.78
N SER A 161 -13.22 8.80 4.39
CA SER A 161 -12.37 8.25 3.32
C SER A 161 -11.74 6.90 3.67
N LYS A 162 -11.52 6.62 4.97
CA LYS A 162 -10.95 5.34 5.42
C LYS A 162 -11.99 4.22 5.49
N VAL A 163 -13.22 4.52 5.93
CA VAL A 163 -14.36 3.58 5.79
C VAL A 163 -14.60 3.25 4.32
N HIS A 164 -14.60 4.26 3.44
CA HIS A 164 -14.70 4.04 2.00
C HIS A 164 -13.58 3.13 1.49
N GLY A 165 -12.34 3.34 1.97
CA GLY A 165 -11.22 2.53 1.53
C GLY A 165 -11.24 1.07 1.99
N GLU A 166 -11.71 0.80 3.21
CA GLU A 166 -11.94 -0.57 3.70
C GLU A 166 -12.91 -1.30 2.77
N LEU A 167 -14.10 -0.74 2.55
CA LEU A 167 -15.16 -1.37 1.75
C LEU A 167 -14.78 -1.52 0.28
N MET A 168 -14.11 -0.53 -0.32
CA MET A 168 -13.63 -0.64 -1.70
C MET A 168 -12.58 -1.75 -1.85
N GLY A 169 -11.67 -1.89 -0.88
CA GLY A 169 -10.69 -2.97 -0.88
C GLY A 169 -11.33 -4.36 -0.81
N GLU A 170 -12.35 -4.53 0.03
CA GLU A 170 -13.11 -5.78 0.15
C GLU A 170 -13.84 -6.14 -1.15
N VAL A 171 -14.47 -5.17 -1.80
CA VAL A 171 -15.13 -5.36 -3.11
C VAL A 171 -14.11 -5.77 -4.16
N SER A 172 -12.99 -5.06 -4.27
CA SER A 172 -11.94 -5.37 -5.25
C SER A 172 -11.35 -6.76 -5.08
N ASN A 173 -11.26 -7.26 -3.85
CA ASN A 173 -10.80 -8.63 -3.58
C ASN A 173 -11.84 -9.69 -3.95
N SER A 174 -13.13 -9.33 -3.86
CA SER A 174 -14.27 -10.22 -4.14
C SER A 174 -14.58 -10.34 -5.63
N SER A 175 -14.11 -9.42 -6.48
CA SER A 175 -14.32 -9.44 -7.93
C SER A 175 -13.60 -10.58 -8.69
N ASN A 176 -13.13 -11.62 -7.98
CA ASN A 176 -12.61 -12.87 -8.53
C ASN A 176 -13.67 -14.00 -8.56
N PHE A 177 -14.97 -13.67 -8.48
CA PHE A 177 -16.09 -14.60 -8.71
C PHE A 177 -16.71 -14.43 -10.09
#